data_AF-A0A8T5PTK6-F1
#
_entry.id   AF-A0A8T5PTK6-F1
#
_cell.length_a   1.000
_cell.length_b   1.000
_cell.length_c   1.000
_cell.angle_alpha   90.00
_cell.angle_beta   90.00
_cell.angle_gamma   90.00
#
_symmetry.space_group_name_H-M   'P 1'
#
loop_
_entity.id
_entity.type
_entity.pdbx_description
1 polymer ?
#
loop_
_entity_poly.entity_id
_entity_poly.type
_entity_poly.pdbx_seq_one_letter_code
_entity_poly.pdbx_strand_id
1 'polypeptide(L)' 'DSKGKIKYKKYITVNGKKLKPYFRLSPPRGGFERKGVKNSFKSGGAAGYRGSKMNELIKRMI' A
#
# COMPACT_ATOMS: atom_id res chain seq x y z
N ASP A 1 -5.76 5.11 23.63
CA ASP A 1 -6.39 5.10 24.96
C ASP A 1 -5.85 6.30 25.75
N SER A 2 -6.72 7.19 26.21
CA SER A 2 -6.37 8.31 27.10
C SER A 2 -5.75 7.85 28.42
N LYS A 3 -5.98 6.59 28.80
CA LYS A 3 -5.42 5.89 29.97
C LYS A 3 -4.15 5.10 29.65
N GLY A 4 -3.67 5.12 28.40
CA GLY A 4 -2.39 4.51 28.01
C GLY A 4 -2.29 2.99 28.18
N LYS A 5 -3.40 2.25 28.35
CA LYS A 5 -3.38 0.80 28.64
C LYS A 5 -2.82 -0.04 27.48
N ILE A 6 -2.89 0.45 26.25
CA ILE A 6 -2.40 -0.26 25.06
C ILE A 6 -1.16 0.46 24.52
N LYS A 7 -0.03 -0.26 24.50
CA LYS A 7 1.25 0.24 23.96
C LYS A 7 1.37 -0.11 22.48
N TYR A 8 0.84 0.74 21.61
CA TYR A 8 0.99 0.57 20.16
C TYR A 8 2.45 0.80 19.73
N LYS A 9 3.03 -0.14 18.97
CA LYS A 9 4.34 0.05 18.33
C LYS A 9 4.21 1.08 17.21
N LYS A 10 4.47 2.35 17.54
CA LYS A 10 4.36 3.47 16.59
C LYS A 10 5.40 3.43 15.47
N TYR A 11 6.56 2.83 15.74
CA TYR A 11 7.66 2.73 14.80
C TYR A 11 8.28 1.34 14.81
N ILE A 12 8.78 0.92 13.66
CA ILE A 12 9.67 -0.24 13.47
C ILE A 12 11.10 0.27 13.36
N THR A 13 12.05 -0.43 13.97
CA THR A 13 13.47 -0.10 13.82
C THR A 13 14.05 -0.93 12.69
N VAL A 14 14.50 -0.28 11.62
CA VAL A 14 15.18 -0.92 10.48
C VAL A 14 16.49 -0.18 10.26
N ASN A 15 17.61 -0.89 10.29
CA ASN A 15 18.96 -0.32 10.11
C ASN A 15 19.22 0.92 10.99
N GLY A 16 18.81 0.85 12.27
CA GLY A 16 18.96 1.95 13.24
C GLY A 16 17.96 3.12 13.07
N LYS A 17 17.11 3.11 12.05
CA LYS A 17 16.12 4.17 11.78
C LYS A 17 14.72 3.76 12.25
N LYS A 18 14.01 4.69 12.88
CA LYS A 18 12.60 4.52 13.29
C LYS A 18 11.69 4.86 12.11
N LEU A 19 11.06 3.85 11.51
CA LEU A 19 10.12 4.00 10.40
C LEU A 19 8.68 3.77 10.85
N LYS A 20 7.72 4.46 10.25
CA LYS A 20 6.31 4.12 10.44
C LYS A 20 6.02 2.76 9.79
N PRO A 21 5.11 1.95 10.34
CA PRO A 21 4.83 0.60 9.81
C PRO A 21 4.05 0.62 8.47
N TYR A 22 3.76 1.80 7.93
CA TYR A 22 3.03 1.97 6.67
C TYR A 22 3.70 3.04 5.82
N PHE A 23 3.60 2.88 4.51
CA PHE A 23 4.04 3.87 3.53
C PHE A 23 2.84 4.68 3.05
N ARG A 24 3.05 5.99 2.86
CA ARG A 24 2.09 6.84 2.16
C ARG A 24 2.56 6.92 0.71
N LEU A 25 1.84 6.28 -0.18
CA LEU A 25 2.13 6.30 -1.60
C LEU A 25 1.32 7.39 -2.29
N SER A 26 1.84 7.94 -3.38
CA SER A 26 1.09 8.85 -4.24
C SER A 26 0.08 8.04 -5.08
N PRO A 27 -1.01 8.64 -5.58
CA PRO A 27 -1.90 7.95 -6.51
C PRO A 27 -1.12 7.52 -7.76
N PRO A 28 -1.45 6.37 -8.37
CA PRO A 28 -0.71 5.87 -9.51
C PRO A 28 -0.86 6.81 -10.70
N ARG A 29 0.27 7.21 -11.30
CA ARG A 29 0.26 7.95 -12.57
C ARG A 29 -0.50 7.15 -13.64
N GLY A 30 -1.44 7.81 -14.32
CA GLY A 30 -2.34 7.18 -15.30
C GLY A 30 -3.53 6.42 -14.71
N GLY A 31 -3.70 6.42 -13.38
CA GLY A 31 -4.84 5.81 -12.70
C GLY A 31 -4.76 4.29 -12.56
N PHE A 32 -5.87 3.70 -12.11
CA PHE A 32 -6.04 2.25 -11.98
C PHE A 32 -6.60 1.63 -13.27
N GLU A 33 -6.78 0.31 -13.24
CA GLU A 33 -7.33 -0.46 -14.35
C GLU A 33 -8.79 -0.04 -14.66
N ARG A 34 -9.14 -0.07 -15.96
CA ARG A 34 -10.38 0.52 -16.48
C ARG A 34 -11.68 -0.10 -15.94
N LYS A 35 -11.68 -1.38 -15.54
CA LYS A 35 -12.90 -2.03 -15.01
C LYS A 35 -13.18 -1.70 -13.54
N GLY A 36 -12.42 -0.80 -12.93
CA GLY A 36 -12.75 -0.23 -11.62
C GLY A 36 -12.16 -0.99 -10.42
N VAL A 37 -12.30 -0.36 -9.25
CA VAL A 37 -11.56 -0.72 -8.03
C VAL A 37 -12.02 -2.05 -7.42
N LYS A 38 -13.31 -2.38 -7.52
CA LYS A 38 -13.89 -3.58 -6.89
C LYS A 38 -13.71 -4.86 -7.70
N ASN A 39 -13.36 -4.75 -8.98
CA ASN A 39 -13.22 -5.89 -9.88
C ASN A 39 -11.84 -6.53 -9.79
N SER A 40 -11.79 -7.85 -9.98
CA SER A 40 -10.53 -8.59 -9.88
C SER A 40 -9.52 -8.18 -10.96
N PHE A 41 -8.24 -8.22 -10.62
CA PHE A 41 -7.15 -7.94 -11.56
C PHE A 41 -7.16 -8.89 -12.77
N LYS A 42 -7.49 -10.16 -12.56
CA LYS A 42 -7.62 -11.16 -13.63
C LYS A 42 -8.68 -10.77 -14.66
N SER A 43 -9.78 -10.17 -14.20
CA SER A 43 -10.85 -9.69 -15.08
C SER A 43 -10.56 -8.33 -15.71
N GLY A 44 -9.46 -7.65 -15.35
CA GLY A 44 -9.08 -6.31 -15.81
C GLY A 44 -9.49 -5.15 -14.87
N GLY A 45 -9.82 -5.46 -13.61
CA GLY A 45 -10.05 -4.47 -12.54
C GLY A 45 -8.81 -4.25 -11.66
N ALA A 46 -8.98 -3.58 -10.51
CA ALA A 46 -7.85 -3.20 -9.66
C ALA A 46 -7.62 -4.10 -8.42
N ALA A 47 -8.59 -4.94 -8.05
CA ALA A 47 -8.57 -5.69 -6.79
C ALA A 47 -7.80 -7.02 -6.89
N GLY A 48 -7.19 -7.42 -5.78
CA GLY A 48 -6.58 -8.73 -5.60
C GLY A 48 -5.13 -8.83 -6.05
N TYR A 49 -4.66 -10.07 -6.26
CA TYR A 49 -3.28 -10.38 -6.55
C TYR A 49 -2.89 -10.05 -7.99
N ARG A 50 -1.82 -9.25 -8.16
CA ARG A 50 -1.31 -8.78 -9.46
C ARG A 50 -0.03 -9.49 -9.94
N GLY A 51 0.59 -10.31 -9.09
CA GLY A 51 1.88 -10.94 -9.38
C GLY A 51 2.98 -9.91 -9.65
N SER A 52 3.78 -10.16 -10.68
CA SER A 52 4.90 -9.30 -11.11
C SER A 52 4.47 -7.86 -11.45
N LYS A 53 3.23 -7.67 -11.91
CA LYS A 53 2.67 -6.35 -12.26
C LYS A 53 2.47 -5.42 -11.05
N MET A 54 2.62 -5.93 -9.81
CA MET A 54 2.59 -5.07 -8.61
C MET A 54 3.77 -4.08 -8.59
N ASN A 55 4.96 -4.51 -9.05
CA ASN A 55 6.14 -3.64 -9.06
C ASN A 55 5.96 -2.46 -10.02
N GLU A 56 5.30 -2.67 -11.16
CA GLU A 56 4.95 -1.62 -12.12
C GLU A 56 3.96 -0.61 -11.52
N LEU A 57 2.96 -1.07 -10.76
CA LEU A 57 2.04 -0.18 -10.05
C LEU A 57 2.78 0.67 -9.02
N ILE A 58 3.63 0.06 -8.19
CA ILE A 58 4.38 0.77 -7.15
C ILE A 58 5.27 1.85 -7.77
N LYS A 59 5.96 1.55 -8.88
CA LYS A 59 6.77 2.54 -9.61
C LYS A 59 5.95 3.73 -10.12
N ARG A 60 4.66 3.57 -10.40
CA ARG A 60 3.76 4.68 -10.78
C ARG A 60 3.28 5.51 -9.59
N MET A 61 3.42 4.99 -8.36
CA MET A 61 2.99 5.63 -7.11
C MET A 61 4.15 6.27 -6.32
N ILE A 62 5.37 6.13 -6.81
CA ILE A 62 6.58 6.81 -6.32
C ILE A 62 6.81 8.05 -7.19
#